data_AF-A0A2I7SDU7-F1
#
_entry.id   AF-A0A2I7SDU7-F1
#
_cell.length_a   1.000
_cell.length_b   1.000
_cell.length_c   1.000
_cell.angle_alpha   90.00
_cell.angle_beta   90.00
_cell.angle_gamma   90.00
#
_symmetry.space_group_name_H-M   'P 1'
#
loop_
_entity.id
_entity.type
_entity.pdbx_description
1 polymer ?
#
loop_
_entity_poly.entity_id
_entity_poly.type
_entity_poly.pdbx_seq_one_letter_code
_entity_poly.pdbx_strand_id
1 'polypeptide(L)'
;MANEESDYEIIIIEPGFNYWVASTAKPRGYYSQSFSENRNAQYVMEWNQRVIQPQRYAPNLYELQINYNQGTDYGYEVNYLLYNYFVYFQFKYKQRLGPYVPRI
;
A
#
# COMPACT_ATOMS: atom_id res chain seq x y z
N MET A 1 -10.15 23.86 -3.75
CA MET A 1 -10.38 23.16 -2.48
C MET A 1 -9.02 23.02 -1.82
N ALA A 2 -8.86 23.54 -0.61
CA ALA A 2 -7.60 23.52 0.10
C ALA A 2 -7.21 22.06 0.35
N ASN A 3 -6.01 21.69 -0.11
CA ASN A 3 -5.34 20.47 0.30
C ASN A 3 -4.99 20.69 1.77
N GLU A 4 -5.89 20.33 2.70
CA GLU A 4 -5.50 20.18 4.09
C GLU A 4 -4.43 19.09 4.09
N GLU A 5 -3.18 19.53 4.26
CA GLU A 5 -2.03 18.64 4.37
C GLU A 5 -2.31 17.74 5.58
N SER A 6 -2.44 16.44 5.34
CA SER A 6 -2.73 15.49 6.40
C SER A 6 -1.60 15.50 7.43
N ASP A 7 -1.93 15.34 8.71
CA ASP A 7 -0.95 15.21 9.79
C ASP A 7 -0.10 13.91 9.69
N TYR A 8 -0.37 13.07 8.70
CA TYR A 8 0.26 11.77 8.52
C TYR A 8 1.22 11.78 7.34
N GLU A 9 2.41 11.23 7.59
CA GLU A 9 3.41 10.94 6.56
C GLU A 9 3.60 9.43 6.45
N ILE A 10 3.90 8.94 5.25
CA ILE A 10 4.32 7.57 5.01
C ILE A 10 5.73 7.53 4.44
N ILE A 11 6.59 6.72 5.07
CA ILE A 11 7.95 6.46 4.62
C ILE A 11 8.01 5.01 4.14
N ILE A 12 8.34 4.81 2.87
CA ILE A 12 8.48 3.49 2.26
C ILE A 12 9.95 3.24 1.95
N ILE A 13 10.52 2.25 2.62
CA ILE A 13 11.93 1.86 2.46
C ILE A 13 11.97 0.60 1.61
N GLU A 14 11.91 0.77 0.29
CA GLU A 14 11.94 -0.35 -0.65
C GLU A 14 12.70 0.06 -1.93
N PRO A 15 13.88 -0.53 -2.20
CA PRO A 15 14.67 -0.22 -3.38
C PRO A 15 13.88 -0.39 -4.68
N GLY A 16 13.78 0.70 -5.43
CA GLY A 16 13.07 0.76 -6.71
C GLY A 16 11.60 1.16 -6.63
N PHE A 17 11.04 1.31 -5.43
CA PHE A 17 9.65 1.77 -5.27
C PHE A 17 9.45 3.18 -5.84
N ASN A 18 10.28 4.15 -5.44
CA ASN A 18 10.17 5.53 -5.92
C ASN A 18 10.26 5.64 -7.45
N TYR A 19 11.16 4.88 -8.06
CA TYR A 19 11.26 4.82 -9.52
C TYR A 19 9.99 4.25 -10.13
N TRP A 20 9.48 3.13 -9.61
CA TRP A 20 8.26 2.49 -10.10
C TRP A 20 7.03 3.39 -9.99
N VAL A 21 6.89 4.15 -8.90
CA VAL A 21 5.81 5.14 -8.76
C VAL A 21 5.93 6.23 -9.81
N ALA A 22 7.14 6.69 -10.12
CA ALA A 22 7.36 7.72 -11.12
C ALA A 22 7.14 7.21 -12.56
N SER A 23 7.45 5.94 -12.85
CA SER A 23 7.47 5.39 -14.22
C SER A 23 6.27 4.52 -14.60
N THR A 24 5.60 3.91 -13.63
CA THR A 24 4.68 2.79 -13.87
C THR A 24 3.35 2.93 -13.16
N ALA A 25 3.32 3.51 -11.95
CA ALA A 25 2.07 3.78 -11.27
C ALA A 25 1.16 4.69 -12.09
N LYS A 26 -0.16 4.55 -11.90
CA LYS A 26 -1.10 5.54 -12.44
C LYS A 26 -0.84 6.88 -11.76
N PRO A 27 -0.91 8.00 -12.50
CA PRO A 27 -0.63 9.31 -11.93
C PRO A 27 -1.58 9.65 -10.79
N ARG A 28 -1.13 10.55 -9.92
CA ARG A 28 -1.97 11.17 -8.88
C ARG A 28 -3.23 11.75 -9.51
N GLY A 29 -4.37 11.60 -8.84
CA GLY A 29 -5.71 11.95 -9.33
C GLY A 29 -6.40 10.86 -10.15
N TYR A 30 -5.70 9.81 -10.61
CA TYR A 30 -6.35 8.72 -11.37
C TYR A 30 -7.31 7.89 -10.51
N TYR A 31 -6.86 7.50 -9.31
CA TYR A 31 -7.71 6.87 -8.31
C TYR A 31 -8.15 7.90 -7.28
N SER A 32 -9.41 7.81 -6.83
CA SER A 32 -9.90 8.60 -5.70
C SER A 32 -9.25 8.14 -4.40
N GLN A 33 -9.22 9.02 -3.39
CA GLN A 33 -8.80 8.66 -2.04
C GLN A 33 -9.57 7.44 -1.53
N SER A 34 -10.90 7.49 -1.62
CA SER A 34 -11.80 6.41 -1.19
C SER A 34 -11.49 5.07 -1.88
N PHE A 35 -11.08 5.08 -3.15
CA PHE A 35 -10.67 3.85 -3.83
C PHE A 35 -9.43 3.26 -3.17
N SER A 36 -8.39 4.07 -2.96
CA SER A 36 -7.13 3.65 -2.36
C SER A 36 -7.35 3.18 -0.91
N GLU A 37 -8.17 3.88 -0.13
CA GLU A 37 -8.52 3.50 1.25
C GLU A 37 -9.17 2.11 1.33
N ASN A 38 -10.17 1.86 0.50
CA ASN A 38 -10.84 0.56 0.44
C ASN A 38 -9.88 -0.58 0.08
N ARG A 39 -8.91 -0.32 -0.80
CA ARG A 39 -7.88 -1.31 -1.19
C ARG A 39 -6.85 -1.50 -0.09
N ASN A 40 -6.36 -0.42 0.51
CA ASN A 40 -5.38 -0.45 1.59
C ASN A 40 -5.91 -1.23 2.78
N ALA A 41 -7.17 -1.02 3.17
CA ALA A 41 -7.82 -1.78 4.23
C ALA A 41 -7.72 -3.31 4.03
N GLN A 42 -8.01 -3.78 2.81
CA GLN A 42 -7.93 -5.20 2.45
C GLN A 42 -6.48 -5.70 2.47
N TYR A 43 -5.57 -4.96 1.85
CA TYR A 43 -4.17 -5.36 1.74
C TYR A 43 -3.43 -5.33 3.08
N VAL A 44 -3.72 -4.35 3.94
CA VAL A 44 -3.17 -4.28 5.31
C VAL A 44 -3.65 -5.45 6.15
N MET A 45 -4.93 -5.83 6.05
CA MET A 45 -5.44 -7.00 6.76
C MET A 45 -4.68 -8.27 6.37
N GLU A 46 -4.54 -8.54 5.08
CA GLU A 46 -3.80 -9.70 4.57
C GLU A 46 -2.31 -9.62 4.91
N TRP A 47 -1.68 -8.46 4.78
CA TRP A 47 -0.29 -8.23 5.19
C TRP A 47 -0.07 -8.56 6.66
N ASN A 48 -0.90 -8.01 7.55
CA ASN A 48 -0.78 -8.19 9.00
C ASN A 48 -0.99 -9.66 9.41
N GLN A 49 -1.86 -10.39 8.71
CA GLN A 49 -2.03 -11.83 8.90
C GLN A 49 -0.79 -12.64 8.52
N ARG A 50 -0.04 -12.20 7.50
CA ARG A 50 1.19 -12.87 7.06
C ARG A 50 2.38 -12.58 7.96
N VAL A 51 2.50 -11.35 8.46
CA VAL A 51 3.55 -10.95 9.42
C VAL A 51 3.57 -11.89 10.64
N ILE A 52 2.40 -12.27 11.16
CA ILE A 52 2.29 -13.15 12.34
C ILE A 52 2.40 -14.66 12.02
N GLN A 53 2.64 -15.03 10.75
CA GLN A 53 2.77 -16.42 10.31
C GLN A 53 4.16 -16.69 9.68
N PRO A 54 5.27 -16.46 10.40
CA PRO A 54 6.62 -16.58 9.86
C PRO A 54 7.00 -18.02 9.47
N GLN A 55 6.25 -19.02 9.94
CA GLN A 55 6.40 -20.41 9.51
C GLN A 55 5.84 -20.69 8.12
N ARG A 56 4.94 -19.83 7.61
CA ARG A 56 4.29 -19.96 6.29
C ARG A 56 4.79 -18.93 5.29
N TYR A 57 5.12 -17.73 5.77
CA TYR A 57 5.54 -16.61 4.93
C TYR A 57 6.95 -16.17 5.31
N ALA A 58 7.75 -15.85 4.29
CA ALA A 58 9.13 -15.44 4.49
C ALA A 58 9.19 -14.11 5.26
N PRO A 59 9.80 -14.05 6.47
CA PRO A 59 9.80 -12.86 7.30
C PRO A 59 10.48 -11.64 6.65
N ASN A 60 11.42 -11.87 5.74
CA ASN A 60 12.08 -10.83 4.96
C ASN A 60 11.18 -10.17 3.90
N LEU A 61 9.99 -10.72 3.65
CA LEU A 61 8.96 -10.10 2.81
C LEU A 61 7.88 -9.38 3.64
N TYR A 62 7.72 -9.75 4.91
CA TYR A 62 6.66 -9.30 5.79
C TYR A 62 7.24 -8.91 7.15
N GLU A 63 7.78 -7.69 7.23
CA GLU A 63 8.58 -7.26 8.38
C GLU A 63 7.72 -6.88 9.59
N LEU A 64 6.84 -5.89 9.43
CA LEU A 64 6.09 -5.29 10.53
C LEU A 64 4.61 -5.15 10.18
N GLN A 65 3.76 -5.25 11.21
CA GLN A 65 2.34 -4.97 11.05
C GLN A 65 2.10 -3.47 10.82
N ILE A 66 1.10 -3.16 10.01
CA ILE A 66 0.69 -1.80 9.68
C ILE A 66 -0.59 -1.50 10.48
N ASN A 67 -0.54 -0.50 11.36
CA ASN A 67 -1.71 -0.05 12.10
C ASN A 67 -2.51 0.95 11.26
N TYR A 68 -3.39 0.43 10.40
CA TYR A 68 -4.23 1.22 9.50
C TYR A 68 -5.69 1.20 9.95
N ASN A 69 -6.24 2.37 10.26
CA ASN A 69 -7.63 2.54 10.68
C ASN A 69 -8.47 3.17 9.56
N GLN A 70 -9.48 2.45 9.08
CA GLN A 70 -10.38 2.91 8.02
C GLN A 70 -11.18 4.18 8.37
N GLY A 71 -11.35 4.48 9.67
CA GLY A 71 -12.03 5.69 10.12
C GLY A 71 -11.12 6.92 10.24
N THR A 72 -9.82 6.77 9.98
CA THR A 72 -8.83 7.84 10.07
C THR A 72 -8.51 8.37 8.67
N ASP A 73 -8.61 9.68 8.49
CA ASP A 73 -8.20 10.35 7.25
C ASP A 73 -6.69 10.57 7.24
N TYR A 74 -5.97 9.62 6.63
CA TYR A 74 -4.53 9.72 6.39
C TYR A 74 -4.17 10.65 5.21
N GLY A 75 -5.17 11.22 4.53
CA GLY A 75 -5.00 12.03 3.35
C GLY A 75 -4.74 11.23 2.07
N TYR A 76 -4.81 11.95 0.95
CA TYR A 76 -4.67 11.37 -0.38
C TYR A 76 -3.30 10.73 -0.60
N GLU A 77 -2.22 11.44 -0.29
CA GLU A 77 -0.86 11.02 -0.66
C GLU A 77 -0.45 9.75 0.11
N VAL A 78 -0.75 9.66 1.41
CA VAL A 78 -0.48 8.46 2.21
C VAL A 78 -1.21 7.26 1.62
N ASN A 79 -2.51 7.41 1.35
CA ASN A 79 -3.32 6.34 0.79
C ASN A 79 -2.84 5.93 -0.61
N TYR A 80 -2.48 6.90 -1.45
CA TYR A 80 -1.95 6.66 -2.79
C TYR A 80 -0.62 5.90 -2.74
N LEU A 81 0.33 6.32 -1.91
CA LEU A 81 1.64 5.67 -1.79
C LEU A 81 1.53 4.27 -1.20
N LEU A 82 0.74 4.09 -0.14
CA LEU A 82 0.51 2.77 0.47
C LEU A 82 -0.13 1.79 -0.52
N TYR A 83 -1.13 2.24 -1.29
CA TYR A 83 -1.76 1.42 -2.32
C TYR A 83 -0.75 0.98 -3.37
N ASN A 84 0.03 1.93 -3.88
CA ASN A 84 1.05 1.66 -4.88
C ASN A 84 2.16 0.76 -4.37
N TYR A 85 2.53 0.85 -3.08
CA TYR A 85 3.47 -0.08 -2.46
C TYR A 85 2.95 -1.52 -2.51
N PHE A 86 1.69 -1.74 -2.14
CA PHE A 86 1.10 -3.08 -2.23
C PHE A 86 1.02 -3.61 -3.66
N VAL A 87 0.73 -2.74 -4.64
CA VAL A 87 0.76 -3.12 -6.06
C VAL A 87 2.18 -3.53 -6.48
N TYR A 88 3.17 -2.68 -6.19
CA TYR A 88 4.57 -2.94 -6.46
C TYR A 88 5.04 -4.25 -5.82
N PHE A 89 4.75 -4.45 -4.54
CA PHE A 89 5.12 -5.62 -3.76
C PHE A 89 4.58 -6.91 -4.40
N GLN A 90 3.30 -6.91 -4.78
CA GLN A 90 2.67 -8.06 -5.45
C GLN A 90 3.34 -8.38 -6.79
N PHE A 91 3.71 -7.36 -7.58
CA PHE A 91 4.40 -7.57 -8.85
C PHE A 91 5.85 -8.04 -8.70
N LYS A 92 6.60 -7.42 -7.77
CA LYS A 92 8.02 -7.71 -7.51
C LYS A 92 8.21 -9.09 -6.91
N TYR A 93 7.45 -9.41 -5.87
CA TYR A 93 7.61 -10.65 -5.11
C TYR A 93 6.62 -11.76 -5.49
N LYS A 94 5.81 -11.53 -6.54
CA LYS A 94 4.80 -12.47 -7.05
C LYS A 94 3.82 -12.93 -5.97
N GLN A 95 3.53 -12.04 -5.02
CA GLN A 95 2.58 -12.28 -3.95
C GLN A 95 1.19 -11.82 -4.37
N ARG A 96 0.16 -12.41 -3.77
CA ARG A 96 -1.24 -12.01 -3.95
C ARG A 96 -1.83 -11.65 -2.60
N LEU A 97 -2.09 -10.37 -2.37
CA LEU A 97 -2.65 -9.84 -1.12
C LEU A 97 -4.17 -9.60 -1.22
N GLY A 98 -4.81 -10.01 -2.31
CA GLY A 98 -6.24 -9.88 -2.48
C GLY A 98 -6.80 -10.63 -3.68
N PRO A 99 -8.13 -10.63 -3.85
CA PRO A 99 -8.79 -11.35 -4.94
C PRO A 99 -8.47 -10.75 -6.31
N TYR A 100 -8.08 -9.47 -6.38
CA TYR A 100 -7.72 -8.80 -7.63
C TYR A 100 -6.21 -8.76 -7.78
N VAL A 101 -5.71 -9.30 -8.90
CA VAL A 101 -4.34 -9.04 -9.32
C VAL A 101 -4.32 -7.64 -9.93
N PRO A 102 -3.52 -6.70 -9.40
CA PRO A 102 -3.38 -5.39 -10.00
C PRO A 102 -2.99 -5.52 -11.47
N ARG A 103 -3.59 -4.72 -12.35
CA ARG A 103 -3.20 -4.63 -13.76
C ARG A 103 -2.53 -3.28 -13.96
N ILE A 104 -1.30 -3.29 -14.50
CA ILE A 104 -0.53 -2.11 -14.88
C ILE A 104 -0.97 -1.62 -16.25
#